data_AF-A0A9P7VYH8-F1
#
_entry.id   AF-A0A9P7VYH8-F1
#
_cell.length_a   1.000
_cell.length_b   1.000
_cell.length_c   1.000
_cell.angle_alpha   90.00
_cell.angle_beta   90.00
_cell.angle_gamma   90.00
#
_symmetry.space_group_name_H-M   'P 1'
#
loop_
_entity.id
_entity.type
_entity.pdbx_description
1 polymer ?
#
loop_
_entity_poly.entity_id
_entity_poly.type
_entity_poly.pdbx_seq_one_letter_code
_entity_poly.pdbx_strand_id
1 'polypeptide(L)'
;MHSLPYPLVPLISASLGVSTLTLIFVLVALINAGVNPILWIFPASYALTVPYYAIMLITAYFEFRGSSRLLSIYSIVSAFVCALLWTSCSVCLLTITIMEGKEDTEVGGLRKDTWLLIVPCVSCPVPASLMWIIAEVMRRERKKILYALKWRPVAPQSSQTWSVSLSSVNRI
;
A
#
# COMPACT_ATOMS: atom_id res chain seq x y z
N MET A 1 -22.29 13.16 -5.21
CA MET A 1 -21.27 12.69 -6.17
C MET A 1 -19.90 12.84 -5.52
N HIS A 2 -19.33 11.76 -4.99
CA HIS A 2 -17.96 11.75 -4.48
C HIS A 2 -17.21 10.69 -5.28
N SER A 3 -16.23 11.15 -6.06
CA SER A 3 -15.19 10.31 -6.67
C SER A 3 -14.55 9.44 -5.57
N LEU A 4 -14.07 8.25 -5.97
CA LEU A 4 -13.10 7.49 -5.16
C LEU A 4 -12.11 8.46 -4.50
N PRO A 5 -11.70 8.23 -3.24
CA PRO A 5 -10.81 9.15 -2.55
C PRO A 5 -9.56 9.35 -3.40
N TYR A 6 -9.52 10.51 -4.05
CA TYR A 6 -8.46 10.97 -4.93
C TYR A 6 -7.04 10.88 -4.33
N PRO A 7 -6.79 10.76 -3.01
CA PRO A 7 -5.43 10.53 -2.53
C PRO A 7 -4.84 9.14 -2.76
N LEU A 8 -5.60 8.06 -3.00
CA LEU A 8 -5.01 6.70 -2.91
C LEU A 8 -4.06 6.36 -4.07
N VAL A 9 -4.43 6.66 -5.31
CA VAL A 9 -3.60 6.41 -6.49
C VAL A 9 -2.26 7.14 -6.44
N PRO A 10 -2.21 8.47 -6.19
CA PRO A 10 -0.93 9.17 -6.07
C PRO A 10 -0.11 8.72 -4.87
N LEU A 11 -0.75 8.25 -3.79
CA LEU A 11 -0.04 7.73 -2.61
C LEU A 11 0.61 6.37 -2.90
N ILE A 12 -0.07 5.49 -3.64
CA ILE A 12 0.46 4.19 -4.06
C ILE A 12 1.62 4.39 -5.06
N SER A 13 1.48 5.31 -6.02
CA SER A 13 2.56 5.59 -6.97
C SER A 13 3.77 6.26 -6.30
N ALA A 14 3.55 7.19 -5.37
CA ALA A 14 4.62 7.78 -4.56
C ALA A 14 5.31 6.70 -3.72
N SER A 15 4.55 5.82 -3.08
CA SER A 15 5.10 4.71 -2.28
C SER A 15 5.93 3.75 -3.13
N LEU A 16 5.47 3.42 -4.35
CA LEU A 16 6.23 2.62 -5.32
C LEU A 16 7.52 3.32 -5.73
N GLY A 17 7.47 4.62 -6.07
CA GLY A 17 8.63 5.40 -6.48
C GLY A 17 9.67 5.58 -5.37
N VAL A 18 9.23 5.77 -4.13
CA VAL A 18 10.17 5.79 -2.98
C VAL A 18 10.75 4.40 -2.75
N SER A 19 9.94 3.34 -2.85
CA SER A 19 10.42 1.96 -2.68
C SER A 19 11.46 1.60 -3.76
N THR A 20 11.26 1.98 -5.02
CA THR A 20 12.23 1.73 -6.10
C THR A 20 13.53 2.49 -5.85
N LEU A 21 13.46 3.75 -5.44
CA LEU A 21 14.64 4.54 -5.10
C LEU A 21 15.42 3.92 -3.93
N THR A 22 14.73 3.52 -2.86
CA THR A 22 15.37 2.84 -1.72
C THR A 22 16.09 1.55 -2.15
N LEU A 23 15.48 0.76 -3.03
CA LEU A 23 16.10 -0.45 -3.56
C LEU A 23 17.36 -0.13 -4.40
N ILE A 24 17.32 0.90 -5.25
CA ILE A 24 18.49 1.32 -6.03
C ILE A 24 19.65 1.68 -5.10
N PHE A 25 19.40 2.48 -4.05
CA PHE A 25 20.44 2.84 -3.09
C PHE A 25 20.98 1.64 -2.32
N VAL A 26 20.12 0.72 -1.88
CA VAL A 26 20.56 -0.51 -1.19
C VAL A 26 21.35 -1.44 -2.12
N LEU A 27 20.98 -1.57 -3.38
CA LEU A 27 21.74 -2.36 -4.36
C LEU A 27 23.12 -1.76 -4.64
N VAL A 28 23.21 -0.44 -4.77
CA VAL A 28 24.51 0.25 -4.93
C VAL A 28 25.38 0.06 -3.68
N ALA A 29 24.79 0.13 -2.49
CA ALA A 29 25.49 -0.16 -1.24
C ALA A 29 25.97 -1.63 -1.20
N LEU A 30 25.15 -2.60 -1.62
CA LEU A 30 25.51 -4.02 -1.69
C LEU A 30 26.70 -4.29 -2.63
N ILE A 31 26.74 -3.60 -3.78
CA ILE A 31 27.83 -3.75 -4.76
C ILE A 31 29.14 -3.16 -4.22
N ASN A 32 29.07 -2.02 -3.53
CA ASN A 32 30.26 -1.31 -3.06
C ASN A 32 30.81 -1.84 -1.72
N ALA A 33 29.94 -2.20 -0.78
CA ALA A 33 30.33 -2.65 0.57
C ALA A 33 30.68 -4.15 0.64
N GLY A 34 30.54 -4.88 -0.47
CA GLY A 34 30.69 -6.34 -0.50
C GLY A 34 29.39 -7.08 -0.17
N VAL A 35 29.32 -8.35 -0.58
CA VAL A 35 28.10 -9.15 -0.53
C VAL A 35 27.80 -9.59 0.92
N ASN A 36 27.30 -8.67 1.73
CA ASN A 36 26.77 -9.02 3.05
C ASN A 36 25.41 -9.73 2.87
N PRO A 37 25.28 -11.01 3.28
CA PRO A 37 24.07 -11.81 3.05
C PRO A 37 22.82 -11.20 3.72
N ILE A 38 23.01 -10.39 4.77
CA ILE A 38 21.93 -9.73 5.50
C ILE A 38 21.26 -8.63 4.65
N LEU A 39 22.01 -7.97 3.76
CA LEU A 39 21.47 -6.92 2.88
C LEU A 39 20.60 -7.49 1.74
N TRP A 40 20.60 -8.81 1.51
CA TRP A 40 19.69 -9.47 0.56
C TRP A 40 18.23 -9.50 1.00
N ILE A 41 17.96 -9.19 2.27
CA ILE A 41 16.60 -9.08 2.81
C ILE A 41 15.81 -7.97 2.09
N PHE A 42 16.48 -6.91 1.60
CA PHE A 42 15.84 -5.79 0.92
C PHE A 42 15.35 -6.10 -0.50
N PRO A 43 16.18 -6.68 -1.41
CA PRO A 43 15.67 -7.18 -2.68
C PRO A 43 14.53 -8.19 -2.51
N ALA A 44 14.63 -9.07 -1.51
CA ALA A 44 13.61 -10.08 -1.24
C ALA A 44 12.28 -9.45 -0.77
N SER A 45 12.33 -8.50 0.17
CA SER A 45 11.13 -7.80 0.65
C SER A 45 10.51 -6.93 -0.45
N TYR A 46 11.33 -6.27 -1.26
CA TYR A 46 10.85 -5.53 -2.43
C TYR A 46 10.15 -6.45 -3.43
N ALA A 47 10.77 -7.58 -3.79
CA ALA A 47 10.19 -8.57 -4.71
C ALA A 47 8.83 -9.11 -4.23
N LEU A 48 8.61 -9.22 -2.91
CA LEU A 48 7.32 -9.58 -2.34
C LEU A 48 6.29 -8.45 -2.39
N THR A 49 6.73 -7.19 -2.30
CA THR A 49 5.83 -6.03 -2.30
C THR A 49 5.43 -5.56 -3.71
N VAL A 50 6.25 -5.83 -4.74
CA VAL A 50 5.96 -5.48 -6.14
C VAL A 50 4.65 -6.10 -6.67
N PRO A 51 4.37 -7.41 -6.49
CA PRO A 51 3.09 -8.00 -6.88
C PRO A 51 1.92 -7.30 -6.20
N TYR A 52 2.06 -6.92 -4.92
CA TYR A 52 1.03 -6.19 -4.20
C TYR A 52 0.77 -4.82 -4.82
N TYR A 53 1.81 -4.03 -5.12
CA TYR A 53 1.66 -2.75 -5.82
C TYR A 53 1.01 -2.92 -7.20
N ALA A 54 1.42 -3.93 -7.96
CA ALA A 54 0.88 -4.21 -9.28
C ALA A 54 -0.62 -4.55 -9.22
N ILE A 55 -1.02 -5.45 -8.30
CA ILE A 55 -2.42 -5.80 -8.08
C ILE A 55 -3.22 -4.56 -7.66
N MET A 56 -2.68 -3.74 -6.76
CA MET A 56 -3.35 -2.51 -6.30
C MET A 56 -3.54 -1.48 -7.41
N LEU A 57 -2.53 -1.26 -8.26
CA LEU A 57 -2.61 -0.34 -9.40
C LEU A 57 -3.56 -0.85 -10.48
N ILE A 58 -3.50 -2.14 -10.81
CA ILE A 58 -4.43 -2.79 -11.74
C ILE A 58 -5.86 -2.64 -11.21
N THR A 59 -6.10 -2.97 -9.95
CA THR A 59 -7.43 -2.85 -9.34
C THR A 59 -7.88 -1.39 -9.32
N ALA A 60 -6.99 -0.44 -9.04
CA ALA A 60 -7.31 0.99 -9.06
C ALA A 60 -7.62 1.52 -10.47
N TYR A 61 -6.99 0.97 -11.51
CA TYR A 61 -7.22 1.36 -12.89
C TYR A 61 -8.51 0.75 -13.47
N PHE A 62 -8.80 -0.51 -13.14
CA PHE A 62 -9.99 -1.22 -13.65
C PHE A 62 -11.26 -0.98 -12.83
N GLU A 63 -11.19 -0.45 -11.62
CA GLU A 63 -12.38 -0.13 -10.85
C GLU A 63 -13.13 1.08 -11.42
N PHE A 64 -14.16 0.78 -12.20
CA PHE A 64 -15.23 1.73 -12.47
C PHE A 64 -15.99 2.06 -11.17
N ARG A 65 -16.32 3.36 -11.03
CA ARG A 65 -17.06 3.99 -9.92
C ARG A 65 -17.97 3.02 -9.15
N GLY A 66 -17.64 2.77 -7.88
CA GLY A 66 -18.53 2.11 -6.92
C GLY A 66 -18.27 0.63 -6.64
N SER A 67 -17.25 0.02 -7.24
CA SER A 67 -16.80 -1.32 -6.86
C SER A 67 -16.16 -1.31 -5.46
N SER A 68 -16.56 -2.26 -4.62
CA SER A 68 -16.05 -2.44 -3.25
C SER A 68 -14.81 -3.35 -3.17
N ARG A 69 -14.26 -3.76 -4.32
CA ARG A 69 -13.17 -4.76 -4.38
C ARG A 69 -11.83 -4.20 -3.91
N LEU A 70 -11.51 -2.93 -4.19
CA LEU A 70 -10.33 -2.24 -3.62
C LEU A 70 -10.36 -2.19 -2.09
N LEU A 71 -11.55 -2.12 -1.51
CA LEU A 71 -11.77 -2.03 -0.06
C LEU A 71 -12.05 -3.41 0.58
N SER A 72 -11.64 -4.49 -0.08
CA SER A 72 -11.75 -5.84 0.47
C SER A 72 -10.91 -6.00 1.75
N ILE A 73 -11.34 -6.90 2.66
CA ILE A 73 -10.58 -7.30 3.85
C ILE A 73 -9.17 -7.71 3.45
N TYR A 74 -9.07 -8.53 2.40
CA TYR A 74 -7.81 -9.11 1.94
C TYR A 74 -6.80 -8.04 1.52
N SER A 75 -7.27 -7.00 0.82
CA SER A 75 -6.42 -5.87 0.38
C SER A 75 -5.91 -5.05 1.57
N ILE A 76 -6.76 -4.82 2.58
CA ILE A 76 -6.36 -4.11 3.81
C ILE A 76 -5.35 -4.94 4.61
N VAL A 77 -5.59 -6.25 4.76
CA VAL A 77 -4.69 -7.14 5.50
C VAL A 77 -3.34 -7.24 4.80
N SER A 78 -3.30 -7.40 3.48
CA SER A 78 -2.03 -7.44 2.74
C SER A 78 -1.28 -6.10 2.82
N ALA A 79 -1.97 -4.96 2.86
CA ALA A 79 -1.35 -3.65 3.11
C ALA A 79 -0.62 -3.61 4.46
N PHE A 80 -1.26 -4.10 5.53
CA PHE A 80 -0.63 -4.17 6.86
C PHE A 80 0.56 -5.13 6.89
N VAL A 81 0.46 -6.30 6.25
CA VAL A 81 1.57 -7.25 6.15
C VAL A 81 2.76 -6.63 5.42
N CYS A 82 2.51 -5.91 4.31
CA CYS A 82 3.56 -5.19 3.58
C CYS A 82 4.17 -4.07 4.42
N ALA A 83 3.36 -3.33 5.18
CA ALA A 83 3.83 -2.30 6.09
C ALA A 83 4.75 -2.90 7.18
N LEU A 84 4.35 -4.02 7.78
CA LEU A 84 5.16 -4.73 8.78
C LEU A 84 6.50 -5.22 8.20
N LEU A 85 6.48 -5.80 6.99
CA LEU A 85 7.69 -6.21 6.29
C LEU A 85 8.65 -5.05 6.04
N TRP A 86 8.15 -3.88 5.63
CA TRP A 86 8.97 -2.70 5.45
C TRP A 86 9.50 -2.13 6.77
N THR A 87 8.72 -2.19 7.85
CA THR A 87 9.20 -1.78 9.18
C THR A 87 10.30 -2.70 9.71
N SER A 88 10.18 -4.02 9.52
CA SER A 88 11.24 -4.94 9.94
C SER A 88 12.52 -4.71 9.13
N CYS A 89 12.40 -4.49 7.83
CA CYS A 89 13.54 -4.11 6.99
C CYS A 89 14.21 -2.81 7.48
N SER A 90 13.42 -1.79 7.82
CA SER A 90 13.95 -0.51 8.35
C SER A 90 14.72 -0.73 9.66
N VAL A 91 14.19 -1.53 10.58
CA VAL A 91 14.84 -1.86 11.85
C VAL A 91 16.15 -2.62 11.60
N CYS A 92 16.15 -3.62 10.71
CA CYS A 92 17.37 -4.35 10.35
C CYS A 92 18.44 -3.40 9.78
N LEU A 93 18.08 -2.49 8.88
CA LEU A 93 19.05 -1.55 8.31
C LEU A 93 19.64 -0.63 9.38
N LEU A 94 18.79 -0.14 10.29
CA LEU A 94 19.21 0.71 11.40
C LEU A 94 20.16 -0.04 12.33
N THR A 95 19.89 -1.30 12.65
CA THR A 95 20.80 -2.12 13.47
C THR A 95 22.16 -2.33 12.81
N ILE A 96 22.20 -2.60 11.50
CA ILE A 96 23.45 -2.78 10.75
C ILE A 96 24.24 -1.47 10.73
N THR A 97 23.56 -0.36 10.46
CA THR A 97 24.18 0.98 10.43
C THR A 97 24.79 1.33 11.79
N ILE A 98 24.13 0.98 12.90
CA ILE A 98 24.67 1.18 14.25
C ILE A 98 25.87 0.27 14.52
N MET A 99 25.82 -1.00 14.10
CA MET A 99 26.93 -1.93 14.31
C MET A 99 28.17 -1.51 13.53
N GLU A 100 28.03 -1.19 12.25
CA GLU A 100 29.15 -0.72 11.41
C GLU A 100 29.65 0.66 11.86
N GLY A 101 28.75 1.57 12.23
CA GLY A 101 29.13 2.90 12.74
C GLY A 101 29.92 2.86 14.05
N LYS A 102 29.81 1.80 14.85
CA LYS A 102 30.59 1.62 16.09
C LYS A 102 32.02 1.15 15.80
N GLU A 103 32.26 0.41 14.72
CA GLU A 103 33.58 -0.09 14.34
C GLU A 103 34.42 1.00 13.64
N ASP A 104 33.79 1.91 12.90
CA ASP A 104 34.46 2.98 12.16
C ASP A 104 34.97 4.16 13.01
N THR A 105 34.79 4.15 14.34
CA THR A 105 35.17 5.29 15.21
C THR A 105 36.69 5.38 15.45
N GLU A 106 37.49 4.41 15.02
CA GLU A 106 38.90 4.34 15.42
C GLU A 106 39.90 5.08 14.51
N VAL A 107 39.65 5.32 13.21
CA VAL A 107 40.69 5.96 12.37
C VAL A 107 40.11 6.80 11.22
N GLY A 108 40.16 8.13 11.38
CA GLY A 108 40.41 9.07 10.27
C GLY A 108 39.35 9.20 9.17
N GLY A 109 38.35 10.06 9.40
CA GLY A 109 37.50 10.65 8.38
C GLY A 109 36.32 9.78 7.93
N LEU A 110 35.13 10.38 7.76
CA LEU A 110 33.96 9.69 7.22
C LEU A 110 34.32 9.07 5.87
N ARG A 111 34.40 7.74 5.80
CA ARG A 111 34.53 7.03 4.54
C ARG A 111 33.33 7.35 3.66
N LYS A 112 33.58 7.45 2.36
CA LYS A 112 32.55 7.65 1.32
C LYS A 112 31.45 6.57 1.39
N ASP A 113 31.79 5.41 1.96
CA ASP A 113 30.93 4.25 2.13
C ASP A 113 29.92 4.40 3.29
N THR A 114 30.22 5.21 4.32
CA THR A 114 29.30 5.44 5.45
C THR A 114 28.04 6.21 4.99
N TRP A 115 28.19 7.13 4.03
CA TRP A 115 27.05 7.84 3.42
C TRP A 115 26.12 6.90 2.64
N LEU A 116 26.68 5.84 2.04
CA LEU A 116 25.93 4.83 1.31
C LEU A 116 25.03 3.97 2.23
N LEU A 117 25.34 3.87 3.53
CA LEU A 117 24.47 3.23 4.52
C LEU A 117 23.46 4.20 5.16
N ILE A 118 23.85 5.45 5.40
CA ILE A 118 22.97 6.44 6.04
C ILE A 118 21.76 6.78 5.15
N VAL A 119 21.98 6.96 3.84
CA VAL A 119 20.93 7.31 2.88
C VAL A 119 19.78 6.28 2.83
N PRO A 120 20.04 4.97 2.70
CA PRO A 120 18.98 3.96 2.79
C PRO A 120 18.35 3.91 4.18
N CYS A 121 19.08 4.21 5.26
CA CYS A 121 18.52 4.21 6.62
C CYS A 121 17.45 5.29 6.82
N VAL A 122 17.69 6.48 6.27
CA VAL A 122 16.72 7.59 6.35
C VAL A 122 15.56 7.40 5.39
N SER A 123 15.79 6.75 4.24
CA SER A 123 14.77 6.59 3.20
C SER A 123 13.89 5.35 3.38
N CYS A 124 14.35 4.27 4.01
CA CYS A 124 13.58 3.04 4.28
C CYS A 124 12.31 3.21 5.16
N PRO A 125 12.25 4.10 6.18
CA PRO A 125 11.02 4.33 6.93
C PRO A 125 9.94 5.10 6.14
N VAL A 126 10.31 5.78 5.05
CA VAL A 126 9.36 6.53 4.20
C VAL A 126 8.36 5.59 3.48
N PRO A 127 8.77 4.52 2.76
CA PRO A 127 7.81 3.59 2.18
C PRO A 127 7.02 2.82 3.25
N ALA A 128 7.62 2.52 4.41
CA ALA A 128 6.92 1.90 5.54
C ALA A 128 5.77 2.78 6.06
N SER A 129 6.05 4.07 6.30
CA SER A 129 5.05 5.03 6.79
C SER A 129 3.96 5.31 5.75
N LEU A 130 4.31 5.41 4.46
CA LEU A 130 3.33 5.53 3.38
C LEU A 130 2.40 4.32 3.33
N MET A 131 2.91 3.10 3.50
CA MET A 131 2.10 1.88 3.56
C MET A 131 1.13 1.87 4.75
N TRP A 132 1.57 2.32 5.92
CA TRP A 132 0.70 2.49 7.08
C TRP A 132 -0.43 3.48 6.82
N ILE A 133 -0.12 4.62 6.17
CA ILE A 133 -1.13 5.62 5.81
C ILE A 133 -2.12 5.03 4.80
N ILE A 134 -1.66 4.32 3.77
CA ILE A 134 -2.52 3.65 2.78
C ILE A 134 -3.47 2.67 3.49
N ALA A 135 -2.94 1.80 4.35
CA ALA A 135 -3.73 0.80 5.07
C ALA A 135 -4.80 1.44 5.97
N GLU A 136 -4.44 2.52 6.68
CA GLU A 136 -5.36 3.22 7.57
C GLU A 136 -6.44 4.00 6.80
N VAL A 137 -6.09 4.64 5.68
CA VAL A 137 -7.07 5.30 4.80
C VAL A 137 -8.05 4.27 4.24
N MET A 138 -7.55 3.14 3.71
CA MET A 138 -8.41 2.07 3.21
C MET A 138 -9.34 1.52 4.31
N ARG A 139 -8.84 1.36 5.53
CA ARG A 139 -9.65 0.92 6.68
C ARG A 139 -10.76 1.92 7.01
N ARG A 140 -10.46 3.22 7.02
CA ARG A 140 -11.43 4.29 7.31
C ARG A 140 -12.50 4.38 6.23
N GLU A 141 -12.10 4.36 4.97
CA GLU A 141 -13.03 4.42 3.83
C GLU A 141 -13.95 3.21 3.79
N ARG A 142 -13.42 2.02 4.05
CA ARG A 142 -14.25 0.82 4.18
C ARG A 142 -15.28 0.93 5.31
N LYS A 143 -14.88 1.43 6.48
CA LYS A 143 -15.81 1.66 7.60
C LYS A 143 -16.92 2.63 7.18
N LYS A 144 -16.59 3.75 6.53
CA LYS A 144 -17.59 4.72 6.03
C LYS A 144 -18.60 4.04 5.09
N ILE A 145 -18.15 3.22 4.15
CA ILE A 145 -19.04 2.49 3.22
C ILE A 145 -19.94 1.50 3.98
N LEU A 146 -19.40 0.73 4.91
CA LEU A 146 -20.18 -0.21 5.72
C LEU A 146 -21.24 0.51 6.58
N TYR A 147 -20.89 1.66 7.16
CA TYR A 147 -21.85 2.50 7.89
C TYR A 147 -22.93 3.05 6.95
N ALA A 148 -22.56 3.58 5.78
CA ALA A 148 -23.51 4.08 4.80
C ALA A 148 -24.46 2.99 4.29
N LEU A 149 -23.98 1.76 4.12
CA LEU A 149 -24.80 0.59 3.78
C LEU A 149 -25.75 0.20 4.91
N LYS A 150 -25.28 0.20 6.16
CA LYS A 150 -26.09 -0.14 7.33
C LYS A 150 -27.27 0.82 7.53
N TRP A 151 -27.06 2.11 7.26
CA TRP A 151 -28.06 3.15 7.43
C TRP A 151 -28.77 3.55 6.13
N ARG A 152 -28.58 2.79 5.05
CA ARG A 152 -29.28 3.05 3.79
C ARG A 152 -30.76 2.76 4.03
N PRO A 153 -31.66 3.75 3.85
CA PRO A 153 -33.08 3.47 3.98
C PRO A 153 -33.41 2.36 2.98
N VAL A 154 -34.05 1.30 3.47
CA VAL A 154 -34.64 0.27 2.62
C VAL A 154 -35.52 1.03 1.65
N ALA A 155 -35.17 1.06 0.36
CA ALA A 155 -36.03 1.65 -0.65
C ALA A 155 -37.41 1.00 -0.44
N PRO A 156 -38.51 1.77 -0.35
CA PRO A 156 -39.81 1.16 -0.27
C PRO A 156 -39.87 0.20 -1.46
N GLN A 157 -39.97 -1.09 -1.17
CA GLN A 157 -40.32 -2.08 -2.17
C GLN A 157 -41.56 -1.48 -2.83
N SER A 158 -41.43 -1.02 -4.07
CA SER A 158 -42.58 -0.67 -4.88
C SER A 158 -43.38 -1.96 -4.98
N SER A 159 -44.33 -2.09 -4.08
CA SER A 159 -45.37 -3.09 -4.09
C SER A 159 -46.01 -3.00 -5.46
N GLN A 160 -45.66 -3.97 -6.29
CA GLN A 160 -46.50 -4.56 -7.30
C GLN A 160 -47.22 -3.57 -8.23
N THR A 161 -46.66 -3.43 -9.42
CA THR A 161 -47.45 -3.30 -10.65
C THR A 161 -48.59 -4.32 -10.67
N TRP A 162 -49.80 -3.91 -10.24
CA TRP A 162 -51.06 -4.53 -10.67
C TRP A 162 -51.67 -3.63 -11.73
N SER A 163 -51.15 -3.69 -12.96
CA SER A 163 -51.94 -3.31 -14.12
C SER A 163 -52.83 -4.51 -14.47
N VAL A 164 -53.99 -4.64 -13.81
CA VAL A 164 -55.07 -5.48 -14.33
C VAL A 164 -55.61 -4.73 -15.55
N SER A 165 -55.20 -5.16 -16.74
CA SER A 165 -55.85 -4.75 -17.97
C SER A 165 -57.27 -5.31 -17.95
N LEU A 166 -58.25 -4.44 -17.74
CA LEU A 166 -59.65 -4.73 -18.05
C LEU A 166 -59.75 -4.84 -19.59
N SER A 167 -59.48 -6.03 -20.09
CA SER A 167 -59.78 -6.42 -21.46
C SER A 167 -61.31 -6.52 -21.61
N SER A 168 -61.86 -5.56 -22.34
CA SER A 168 -63.06 -5.67 -23.18
C SER A 168 -64.13 -6.67 -22.74
N VAL A 169 -65.09 -6.20 -21.95
CA VAL A 169 -66.43 -6.81 -21.90
C VAL A 169 -67.13 -6.46 -23.21
N ASN A 170 -67.05 -7.35 -24.18
CA ASN A 170 -67.91 -7.37 -25.35
C ASN A 170 -69.32 -7.72 -24.87
N ARG A 171 -70.26 -6.77 -24.88
CA ARG A 171 -71.69 -7.08 -24.79
C ARG A 171 -72.31 -6.91 -26.17
N ILE A 172 -72.98 -8.00 -26.53
CA ILE A 172 -73.84 -8.29 -27.67
C ILE A 172 -74.81 -7.14 -27.96
#